data_AF-A0A8X6SLH9-F1
#
_entry.id   AF-A0A8X6SLH9-F1
#
_cell.length_a   1.000
_cell.length_b   1.000
_cell.length_c   1.000
_cell.angle_alpha   90.00
_cell.angle_beta   90.00
_cell.angle_gamma   90.00
#
_symmetry.space_group_name_H-M   'P 1'
#
loop_
_entity.id
_entity.type
_entity.pdbx_description
1 polymer ?
#
loop_
_entity_poly.entity_id
_entity_poly.type
_entity_poly.pdbx_seq_one_letter_code
_entity_poly.pdbx_strand_id
1 'polypeptide(L)'
;MASASSGPSGIKRKALSISNKLNILKKYDEGCKANKKQKEIAEELGIAPSTLRMVLKSRVDIEKNVGGTKRQKLKHAKHEDLEKVLVEWFQKKKKKKKKKLAAIITH
;
A
#
# COMPACT_ATOMS: atom_id res chain seq x y z
N MET A 1 1.01 -48.69 -15.76
CA MET A 1 1.85 -48.13 -14.68
C MET A 1 1.65 -46.63 -14.64
N ALA A 2 0.97 -46.12 -13.62
CA ALA A 2 0.59 -44.71 -13.48
C ALA A 2 1.80 -43.88 -13.08
N SER A 3 2.11 -42.82 -13.84
CA SER A 3 3.09 -41.81 -13.45
C SER A 3 2.34 -40.54 -13.05
N ALA A 4 2.03 -40.43 -11.76
CA ALA A 4 1.47 -39.23 -11.16
C ALA A 4 2.60 -38.21 -10.96
N SER A 5 2.75 -37.28 -11.89
CA SER A 5 3.58 -36.09 -11.74
C SER A 5 2.89 -35.10 -10.78
N SER A 6 3.07 -35.30 -9.48
CA SER A 6 2.70 -34.32 -8.45
C SER A 6 3.74 -33.20 -8.40
N GLY A 7 3.59 -32.18 -9.26
CA GLY A 7 4.34 -30.94 -9.13
C GLY A 7 3.94 -30.17 -7.86
N PRO A 8 4.83 -29.35 -7.27
CA PRO A 8 4.50 -28.61 -6.06
C PRO A 8 3.44 -27.56 -6.39
N SER A 9 2.21 -27.78 -5.94
CA SER A 9 1.11 -26.83 -5.99
C SER A 9 1.35 -25.70 -4.98
N GLY A 10 2.37 -24.88 -5.24
CA GLY A 10 2.63 -23.67 -4.46
C GLY A 10 1.43 -22.73 -4.54
N ILE A 11 0.91 -22.32 -3.39
CA ILE A 11 -0.20 -21.36 -3.29
C ILE A 11 0.23 -20.06 -3.99
N LYS A 12 -0.31 -19.79 -5.18
CA LYS A 12 -0.07 -18.56 -5.94
C LYS A 12 -0.79 -17.40 -5.25
N ARG A 13 -0.11 -16.71 -4.32
CA ARG A 13 -0.66 -15.55 -3.62
C ARG A 13 -0.53 -14.29 -4.48
N LYS A 14 -1.65 -13.62 -4.78
CA LYS A 14 -1.64 -12.30 -5.42
C LYS A 14 -1.25 -11.23 -4.40
N ALA A 15 -0.21 -10.48 -4.69
CA ALA A 15 0.21 -9.36 -3.85
C ALA A 15 -0.72 -8.15 -4.07
N LEU A 16 -1.34 -7.65 -2.99
CA LEU A 16 -2.18 -6.45 -3.03
C LEU A 16 -1.33 -5.19 -2.80
N SER A 17 -1.48 -4.19 -3.66
CA SER A 17 -0.87 -2.86 -3.47
C SER A 17 -1.54 -2.11 -2.31
N ILE A 18 -0.86 -1.11 -1.75
CA ILE A 18 -1.44 -0.24 -0.70
C ILE A 18 -2.74 0.43 -1.20
N SER A 19 -2.75 0.93 -2.44
CA SER A 19 -3.94 1.52 -3.05
C SER A 19 -5.12 0.55 -3.16
N ASN A 20 -4.87 -0.71 -3.53
CA ASN A 20 -5.93 -1.72 -3.59
C ASN A 20 -6.45 -2.05 -2.19
N LYS A 21 -5.57 -2.17 -1.19
CA LYS A 21 -5.97 -2.36 0.22
C LYS A 21 -6.83 -1.21 0.74
N LEU A 22 -6.51 0.04 0.37
CA LEU A 22 -7.34 1.20 0.71
C LEU A 22 -8.72 1.14 0.05
N ASN A 23 -8.80 0.73 -1.21
CA ASN A 23 -10.08 0.56 -1.89
C ASN A 23 -10.94 -0.52 -1.21
N ILE A 24 -10.31 -1.63 -0.79
CA ILE A 24 -10.97 -2.69 -0.01
C ILE A 24 -11.52 -2.14 1.30
N LEU A 25 -10.76 -1.31 2.03
CA LEU A 25 -11.22 -0.69 3.27
C LEU A 25 -12.42 0.25 3.04
N LYS A 26 -12.38 1.08 1.98
CA LYS A 26 -13.51 1.96 1.62
C LYS A 26 -14.78 1.16 1.30
N LYS A 27 -14.65 0.13 0.46
CA LYS A 27 -15.76 -0.75 0.08
C LYS A 27 -16.32 -1.52 1.28
N TYR A 28 -15.45 -1.92 2.20
CA TYR A 28 -15.85 -2.52 3.46
C TYR A 28 -16.66 -1.56 4.33
N ASP A 29 -16.20 -0.33 4.50
CA ASP A 29 -16.92 0.68 5.29
C ASP A 29 -18.28 1.04 4.65
N GLU A 30 -18.36 1.12 3.32
CA GLU A 30 -19.61 1.28 2.54
C GLU A 30 -20.57 0.10 2.77
N GLY A 31 -20.07 -1.14 2.66
CA GLY A 31 -20.87 -2.35 2.88
C GLY A 31 -21.36 -2.49 4.31
N CYS A 32 -20.55 -2.08 5.29
CA CYS A 32 -20.93 -2.10 6.71
C CYS A 32 -22.08 -1.12 7.01
N LYS A 33 -22.10 0.05 6.35
CA LYS A 33 -23.22 1.00 6.44
C LYS A 33 -24.52 0.44 5.86
N ALA A 34 -24.41 -0.45 4.88
CA ALA A 34 -25.54 -1.16 4.27
C ALA A 34 -25.92 -2.46 5.02
N ASN A 35 -25.38 -2.72 6.22
CA ASN A 35 -25.59 -3.95 7.01
C ASN A 35 -25.21 -5.26 6.29
N LYS A 36 -24.30 -5.21 5.31
CA LYS A 36 -23.82 -6.42 4.62
C LYS A 36 -22.85 -7.21 5.50
N LYS A 37 -22.87 -8.53 5.36
CA LYS A 37 -21.94 -9.40 6.09
C LYS A 37 -20.55 -9.36 5.46
N GLN A 38 -19.51 -9.60 6.27
CA GLN A 38 -18.13 -9.69 5.81
C GLN A 38 -17.91 -10.68 4.66
N LYS A 39 -18.66 -11.80 4.64
CA LYS A 39 -18.59 -12.79 3.56
C LYS A 39 -19.11 -12.24 2.24
N GLU A 40 -20.27 -11.59 2.26
CA GLU A 40 -20.89 -10.97 1.09
C GLU A 40 -19.97 -9.88 0.50
N ILE A 41 -19.38 -9.04 1.35
CA ILE A 41 -18.44 -8.01 0.92
C ILE A 41 -17.18 -8.64 0.30
N ALA A 42 -16.68 -9.74 0.85
CA ALA A 42 -15.52 -10.44 0.31
C ALA A 42 -15.82 -11.08 -1.06
N GLU A 43 -17.02 -11.65 -1.22
CA GLU A 43 -17.51 -12.20 -2.49
C GLU A 43 -17.66 -11.11 -3.55
N GLU A 44 -18.28 -9.97 -3.22
CA GLU A 44 -18.41 -8.81 -4.13
C GLU A 44 -17.05 -8.27 -4.59
N LEU A 45 -16.05 -8.32 -3.72
CA LEU A 45 -14.69 -7.88 -4.04
C LEU A 45 -13.84 -8.95 -4.75
N GLY A 46 -14.33 -10.20 -4.85
CA GLY A 46 -13.59 -11.33 -5.43
C GLY A 46 -12.36 -11.73 -4.61
N ILE A 47 -12.42 -11.58 -3.28
CA ILE A 47 -11.30 -11.79 -2.36
C ILE A 47 -11.67 -12.85 -1.33
N ALA A 48 -10.70 -13.67 -0.91
CA ALA A 48 -10.94 -14.62 0.18
C ALA A 48 -11.28 -13.89 1.50
N PRO A 49 -12.25 -14.38 2.30
CA PRO A 49 -12.62 -13.75 3.58
C PRO A 49 -11.43 -13.58 4.55
N SER A 50 -10.48 -14.52 4.52
CA SER A 50 -9.24 -14.45 5.30
C SER A 50 -8.37 -13.25 4.90
N THR A 51 -8.27 -12.96 3.61
CA THR A 51 -7.54 -11.80 3.08
C THR A 51 -8.20 -10.49 3.50
N LEU A 52 -9.54 -10.41 3.45
CA LEU A 52 -10.28 -9.24 3.93
C LEU A 52 -9.99 -8.99 5.42
N ARG A 53 -10.04 -10.05 6.25
CA ARG A 53 -9.74 -9.96 7.69
C ARG A 53 -8.30 -9.51 7.95
N MET A 54 -7.34 -9.99 7.17
CA MET A 54 -5.95 -9.53 7.26
C MET A 54 -5.80 -8.04 6.90
N VAL A 55 -6.45 -7.59 5.83
CA VAL A 55 -6.44 -6.18 5.42
C VAL A 55 -7.00 -5.29 6.53
N LEU A 56 -8.13 -5.69 7.13
CA LEU A 56 -8.74 -5.00 8.27
C LEU A 56 -7.81 -4.94 9.49
N LYS A 57 -7.11 -6.03 9.81
CA LYS A 57 -6.13 -6.04 10.92
C LYS A 57 -5.00 -5.05 10.70
N SER A 58 -4.55 -4.88 9.46
CA SER A 58 -3.47 -3.93 9.09
C SER A 58 -3.96 -2.51 8.75
N ARG A 59 -5.20 -2.15 9.10
CA ARG A 59 -5.83 -0.88 8.70
C ARG A 59 -4.99 0.35 9.01
N VAL A 60 -4.51 0.47 10.24
CA VAL A 60 -3.70 1.62 10.72
C VAL A 60 -2.43 1.79 9.87
N ASP A 61 -1.76 0.69 9.55
CA ASP A 61 -0.53 0.73 8.75
C ASP A 61 -0.82 1.08 7.29
N ILE A 62 -1.94 0.61 6.74
CA ILE A 62 -2.36 0.94 5.37
C ILE A 62 -2.68 2.44 5.27
N GLU A 63 -3.41 2.99 6.24
CA GLU A 63 -3.81 4.40 6.28
C GLU A 63 -2.62 5.36 6.47
N LYS A 64 -1.65 5.00 7.33
CA LYS A 64 -0.40 5.77 7.47
C LYS A 64 0.41 5.86 6.18
N ASN A 65 0.25 4.90 5.26
CA ASN A 65 1.02 4.79 4.02
C ASN A 65 0.27 5.29 2.77
N VAL A 66 -0.85 6.01 2.94
CA VAL A 66 -1.69 6.54 1.85
C VAL A 66 -0.93 7.46 0.87
N GLY A 67 0.19 8.04 1.30
CA GLY A 67 0.82 9.17 0.60
C GLY A 67 1.93 8.89 -0.41
N GLY A 68 2.29 7.66 -0.80
CA GLY A 68 3.52 7.58 -1.61
C GLY A 68 3.93 6.40 -2.45
N THR A 69 3.29 5.22 -2.45
CA THR A 69 3.94 4.11 -3.17
C THR A 69 3.01 3.08 -3.81
N LYS A 70 3.35 2.69 -5.05
CA LYS A 70 2.93 1.43 -5.70
C LYS A 70 3.49 0.19 -4.96
N ARG A 71 4.12 0.36 -3.79
CA ARG A 71 4.78 -0.71 -3.04
C ARG A 71 3.72 -1.66 -2.48
N GLN A 72 4.01 -2.95 -2.59
CA GLN A 72 3.17 -4.02 -2.05
C GLN A 72 3.58 -4.41 -0.62
N LYS A 73 4.78 -4.00 -0.16
CA LYS A 73 5.34 -4.28 1.17
C LYS A 73 5.84 -3.00 1.82
N LEU A 74 5.55 -2.87 3.12
CA LEU A 74 6.28 -1.96 4.01
C LEU A 74 7.67 -2.56 4.25
N LYS A 75 8.70 -1.95 3.65
CA LYS A 75 10.10 -2.19 4.02
C LYS A 75 10.58 -0.96 4.75
N HIS A 76 11.01 -1.16 5.99
CA HIS A 76 11.76 -0.16 6.75
C HIS A 76 13.19 -0.16 6.23
N ALA A 77 13.77 1.02 6.07
CA ALA A 77 15.19 1.16 5.74
C ALA A 77 16.04 0.72 6.94
N LYS A 78 17.26 0.25 6.67
CA LYS A 78 18.20 -0.14 7.75
C LYS A 78 18.56 1.05 8.64
N HIS A 79 18.53 2.27 8.10
CA HIS A 79 18.83 3.52 8.79
C HIS A 79 17.79 4.59 8.43
N GLU A 80 16.57 4.42 8.95
CA GLU A 80 15.44 5.30 8.61
C GLU A 80 15.68 6.77 8.98
N ASP A 81 16.35 7.03 10.10
CA ASP A 81 16.65 8.39 10.55
C ASP A 81 17.65 9.10 9.62
N LEU A 82 18.65 8.36 9.12
CA LEU A 82 19.61 8.89 8.17
C LEU A 82 18.94 9.22 6.82
N GLU A 83 18.02 8.36 6.35
CA GLU A 83 17.23 8.64 5.15
C GLU A 83 16.36 9.89 5.31
N LYS A 84 15.74 10.08 6.48
CA LYS A 84 14.96 11.29 6.78
C LYS A 84 15.82 12.55 6.69
N VAL A 85 16.97 12.57 7.37
CA VAL A 85 17.92 13.70 7.33
C VAL A 85 18.38 13.99 5.90
N LEU A 86 18.68 12.95 5.12
CA LEU A 86 19.11 13.09 3.74
C LEU A 86 18.01 13.70 2.85
N VAL A 87 16.77 13.23 2.99
CA VAL A 87 15.61 13.77 2.27
C VAL A 87 15.40 15.25 2.60
N GLU A 88 15.45 15.63 3.89
CA GLU A 88 15.33 17.02 4.32
C GLU A 88 16.43 17.90 3.72
N TRP A 89 17.68 17.42 3.73
CA TRP A 89 18.81 18.14 3.14
C TRP A 89 18.63 18.38 1.64
N PHE A 90 18.21 17.34 0.89
CA PHE A 90 17.91 17.47 -0.54
C PHE A 90 16.77 18.44 -0.82
N GLN A 91 15.69 18.39 -0.03
CA GLN A 91 14.57 19.32 -0.17
C GLN A 91 15.00 20.77 0.10
N LYS A 92 15.82 20.99 1.13
CA LYS A 92 16.38 22.31 1.45
C LYS A 92 17.25 22.85 0.31
N LYS A 93 18.10 22.02 -0.28
CA LYS A 93 18.93 22.39 -1.46
C LYS A 93 18.06 22.70 -2.68
N LYS A 94 17.04 21.87 -2.97
CA LYS A 94 16.07 22.11 -4.06
C LYS A 94 15.32 23.43 -3.88
N LYS A 95 14.83 23.73 -2.68
CA LYS A 95 14.16 25.00 -2.36
C LYS A 95 15.09 26.20 -2.59
N LYS A 96 16.35 26.12 -2.13
CA LYS A 96 17.35 27.18 -2.36
C LYS A 96 17.62 27.40 -3.85
N LYS A 97 17.76 26.34 -4.65
CA LYS A 97 17.95 26.44 -6.11
C LYS A 97 16.72 27.08 -6.79
N LYS A 98 15.51 26.66 -6.43
CA LYS A 98 14.26 27.24 -6.97
C LYS A 98 14.12 28.73 -6.65
N LYS A 99 14.45 29.15 -5.41
CA LYS A 99 14.44 30.56 -5.02
C LYS A 99 15.43 31.41 -5.82
N LYS A 100 16.65 30.89 -6.07
CA LYS A 100 17.65 31.56 -6.90
C LYS A 100 17.18 31.72 -8.36
N LEU A 101 16.58 30.68 -8.94
CA LEU A 101 16.01 30.73 -10.29
C LEU A 101 14.85 31.73 -10.41
N ALA A 102 13.94 31.76 -9.43
CA ALA A 102 12.83 32.72 -9.41
C ALA A 102 13.33 34.17 -9.32
N ALA A 103 14.36 34.44 -8.51
CA ALA A 103 14.96 35.77 -8.39
C ALA A 103 15.62 36.26 -9.69
N ILE A 104 16.15 35.36 -10.52
CA ILE A 104 16.76 35.71 -11.81
C ILE A 104 15.69 36.01 -12.88
N ILE A 105 14.52 35.38 -12.82
CA ILE A 105 13.45 35.53 -13.82
C ILE A 105 12.57 36.78 -13.56
N THR A 106 12.67 37.39 -12.36
CA THR A 106 11.82 38.52 -11.94
C THR A 106 12.51 39.89 -12.11
N HIS A 107 13.73 39.93 -12.63
CA HIS A 107 14.47 41.14 -13.04
C HIS A 107 14.69 41.12 -14.54
#